data_AF-A0A7J5LHU4-F1
#
_entry.id   AF-A0A7J5LHU4-F1
#
_cell.length_a   1.000
_cell.length_b   1.000
_cell.length_c   1.000
_cell.angle_alpha   90.00
_cell.angle_beta   90.00
_cell.angle_gamma   90.00
#
_symmetry.space_group_name_H-M   'P 1'
#
loop_
_entity.id
_entity.type
_entity.pdbx_description
1 polymer ?
#
loop_
_entity_poly.entity_id
_entity_poly.type
_entity_poly.pdbx_seq_one_letter_code
_entity_poly.pdbx_strand_id
1 'polypeptide(L)'
;MKEVIEVKRDDLRELYQVLTNYPAISKEQVQNEMHKVFGEDTFKPKDITERVKTFEDACRELGEEHPFVSAYTAWIKHEEFDDQEDILAYMKLRIICAALNEGWEPQFTEDEWRYYPWYWLYTQKEIKDMDEDEKTDRRLMSTGDYQTGYAGLAFANSYNAPSSTTARIGSRLCLKSDTLAVYCGKQFINIWADFCLIRK
;
A
#
# COMPACT_ATOMS: atom_id res chain seq x y z
N MET A 1 -14.89 -3.10 -39.38
CA MET A 1 -14.90 -4.17 -38.36
C MET A 1 -13.50 -4.23 -37.78
N LYS A 2 -13.27 -3.91 -36.50
CA LYS A 2 -11.94 -4.06 -35.91
C LYS A 2 -11.74 -5.56 -35.64
N GLU A 3 -10.74 -6.15 -36.29
CA GLU A 3 -10.30 -7.51 -35.98
C GLU A 3 -9.69 -7.46 -34.58
N VAL A 4 -10.27 -8.19 -33.63
CA VAL A 4 -9.76 -8.31 -32.26
C VAL A 4 -9.05 -9.65 -32.18
N ILE A 5 -7.73 -9.61 -31.92
CA ILE A 5 -6.93 -10.80 -31.66
C ILE A 5 -6.82 -10.95 -30.14
N GLU A 6 -7.31 -12.06 -29.61
CA GLU A 6 -7.19 -12.40 -28.19
C GLU A 6 -5.90 -13.18 -27.96
N VAL A 7 -5.03 -12.69 -27.08
CA VAL A 7 -3.76 -13.33 -26.72
C VAL A 7 -3.77 -13.62 -25.22
N LYS A 8 -3.55 -14.86 -24.82
CA LYS A 8 -3.51 -15.22 -23.40
C LYS A 8 -2.15 -14.85 -22.80
N ARG A 9 -2.15 -14.48 -21.51
CA ARG A 9 -0.91 -14.13 -20.79
C ARG A 9 0.08 -15.29 -20.73
N ASP A 10 -0.42 -16.52 -20.62
CA ASP A 10 0.44 -17.71 -20.57
C ASP A 10 1.15 -17.94 -21.90
N ASP A 11 0.46 -17.71 -23.03
CA ASP A 11 1.06 -17.78 -24.37
C ASP A 11 2.20 -16.74 -24.53
N LEU A 12 2.03 -15.54 -23.96
CA LEU A 12 3.09 -14.51 -23.94
C LEU A 12 4.30 -14.92 -23.08
N ARG A 13 4.06 -15.60 -21.95
CA ARG A 13 5.12 -16.11 -21.08
C ARG A 13 5.92 -17.22 -21.77
N GLU A 14 5.23 -18.14 -22.44
CA GLU A 14 5.89 -19.18 -23.24
C GLU A 14 6.70 -18.57 -24.39
N LEU A 15 6.12 -17.61 -25.12
CA LEU A 15 6.82 -16.90 -26.19
C LEU A 15 8.09 -16.22 -25.68
N TYR A 16 8.02 -15.53 -24.53
CA TYR A 16 9.19 -14.92 -23.90
C TYR A 16 10.27 -15.96 -23.56
N GLN A 17 9.91 -17.10 -22.98
CA GLN A 17 10.86 -18.17 -22.66
C GLN A 17 11.51 -18.74 -23.93
N VAL A 18 10.74 -18.94 -25.00
CA VAL A 18 11.26 -19.42 -26.27
C VAL A 18 12.25 -18.41 -26.85
N LEU A 19 11.86 -17.14 -26.97
CA LEU A 19 12.68 -16.10 -27.59
C LEU A 19 13.97 -15.80 -26.81
N THR A 20 13.93 -15.88 -25.48
CA THR A 20 15.11 -15.65 -24.63
C THR A 20 16.12 -16.80 -24.63
N ASN A 21 15.75 -17.97 -25.16
CA ASN A 21 16.63 -19.12 -25.34
C ASN A 21 17.24 -19.20 -26.76
N TYR A 22 16.84 -18.32 -27.69
CA TYR A 22 17.41 -18.27 -29.03
C TYR A 22 18.81 -17.62 -29.01
N PRO A 23 19.87 -18.27 -29.54
CA PRO A 23 21.25 -17.78 -29.45
C PRO A 23 21.51 -16.43 -30.14
N ALA A 24 20.65 -16.08 -31.11
CA ALA A 24 20.82 -14.89 -31.95
C ALA A 24 20.08 -13.65 -31.43
N ILE A 25 19.30 -13.77 -30.35
CA ILE A 25 18.48 -12.68 -29.82
C ILE A 25 18.84 -12.46 -28.35
N SER A 26 19.17 -11.23 -27.97
CA SER A 26 19.44 -10.93 -26.56
C SER A 26 18.14 -10.85 -25.75
N LYS A 27 18.21 -11.16 -24.45
CA LYS A 27 17.06 -11.03 -23.55
C LYS A 27 16.51 -9.60 -23.52
N GLU A 28 17.38 -8.60 -23.54
CA GLU A 28 16.99 -7.18 -23.59
C GLU A 28 16.24 -6.83 -24.88
N GLN A 29 16.65 -7.38 -26.04
CA GLN A 29 15.94 -7.16 -27.29
C GLN A 29 14.53 -7.74 -27.24
N VAL A 30 14.36 -8.96 -26.71
CA VAL A 30 13.04 -9.59 -26.53
C VAL A 30 12.17 -8.74 -25.60
N GLN A 31 12.72 -8.31 -24.46
CA GLN A 31 11.99 -7.45 -23.52
C GLN A 31 11.56 -6.15 -24.20
N ASN A 32 12.47 -5.43 -24.87
CA ASN A 32 12.16 -4.15 -25.51
C ASN A 32 11.07 -4.28 -26.58
N GLU A 33 11.12 -5.30 -27.44
CA GLU A 33 10.09 -5.49 -28.48
C GLU A 33 8.74 -5.90 -27.88
N MET A 34 8.74 -6.75 -26.84
CA MET A 34 7.51 -7.11 -26.15
C MET A 34 6.85 -5.90 -25.46
N HIS A 35 7.61 -5.03 -24.79
CA HIS A 35 7.08 -3.82 -24.18
C HIS A 35 6.57 -2.82 -25.23
N LYS A 36 7.21 -2.73 -26.41
CA LYS A 36 6.71 -1.89 -27.52
C LYS A 36 5.36 -2.37 -28.06
N VAL A 37 5.18 -3.69 -28.21
CA VAL A 37 3.97 -4.25 -28.84
C VAL A 37 2.80 -4.32 -27.86
N PHE A 38 3.04 -4.72 -26.62
CA PHE A 38 1.99 -4.99 -25.64
C PHE A 38 1.85 -3.90 -24.57
N GLY A 39 2.76 -2.93 -24.53
CA GLY A 39 2.82 -1.90 -23.50
C GLY A 39 3.36 -2.40 -22.16
N GLU A 40 3.85 -1.47 -21.36
CA GLU A 40 4.38 -1.71 -19.99
C GLU A 40 3.35 -2.41 -19.09
N ASP A 41 2.08 -2.01 -19.19
CA ASP A 41 1.01 -2.51 -18.32
C ASP A 41 0.77 -4.02 -18.46
N THR A 42 1.06 -4.61 -19.62
CA THR A 42 0.90 -6.06 -19.84
C THR A 42 1.88 -6.89 -18.99
N PHE A 43 3.05 -6.33 -18.68
CA PHE A 43 4.11 -7.02 -17.94
C PHE A 43 4.08 -6.75 -16.45
N LYS A 44 3.29 -5.75 -16.00
CA LYS A 44 3.11 -5.48 -14.58
C LYS A 44 2.57 -6.70 -13.83
N PRO A 45 3.07 -6.96 -12.60
CA PRO A 45 2.49 -7.96 -11.71
C PRO A 45 0.98 -7.78 -11.60
N LYS A 46 0.20 -8.88 -11.61
CA LYS A 46 -1.27 -8.75 -11.48
C LYS A 46 -1.67 -8.31 -10.09
N ASP A 47 -0.94 -8.77 -9.08
CA ASP A 47 -1.16 -8.40 -7.70
C ASP A 47 -0.63 -6.98 -7.44
N ILE A 48 -1.51 -6.09 -7.00
CA ILE A 48 -1.17 -4.71 -6.66
C ILE A 48 -0.15 -4.62 -5.51
N THR A 49 -0.14 -5.60 -4.60
CA THR A 49 0.82 -5.65 -3.48
C THR A 49 2.25 -5.97 -3.94
N GLU A 50 2.41 -6.61 -5.10
CA GLU A 50 3.71 -6.79 -5.73
C GLU A 50 4.20 -5.52 -6.45
N ARG A 51 3.26 -4.67 -6.89
CA ARG A 51 3.56 -3.39 -7.57
C ARG A 51 3.82 -2.26 -6.60
N VAL A 52 3.10 -2.21 -5.47
CA VAL A 52 3.16 -1.12 -4.49
C VAL A 52 3.79 -1.61 -3.19
N LYS A 53 5.12 -1.44 -3.07
CA LYS A 53 5.89 -1.83 -1.88
C LYS A 53 6.40 -0.62 -1.11
N THR A 54 6.68 0.48 -1.81
CA THR A 54 7.05 1.76 -1.19
C THR A 54 6.05 2.85 -1.50
N PHE A 55 6.22 4.00 -0.86
CA PHE A 55 5.43 5.19 -1.16
C PHE A 55 5.67 5.67 -2.61
N GLU A 56 6.91 5.63 -3.06
CA GLU A 56 7.30 6.03 -4.43
C GLU A 56 6.67 5.10 -5.47
N ASP A 57 6.53 3.80 -5.17
CA ASP A 57 5.79 2.88 -6.03
C ASP A 57 4.32 3.27 -6.15
N ALA A 58 3.68 3.69 -5.06
CA ALA A 58 2.29 4.17 -5.09
C ALA A 58 2.15 5.44 -5.95
N CYS A 59 3.08 6.39 -5.83
CA CYS A 59 3.12 7.58 -6.69
C CYS A 59 3.26 7.21 -8.17
N ARG A 60 4.16 6.27 -8.49
CA ARG A 60 4.40 5.81 -9.87
C ARG A 60 3.19 5.08 -10.45
N GLU A 61 2.52 4.27 -9.63
CA GLU A 61 1.33 3.50 -10.04
C GLU A 61 0.14 4.42 -10.35
N LEU A 62 -0.04 5.50 -9.59
CA LEU A 62 -1.09 6.50 -9.85
C LEU A 62 -0.73 7.52 -10.94
N GLY A 63 0.56 7.83 -11.08
CA GLY A 63 1.06 8.86 -11.98
C GLY A 63 1.06 10.26 -11.38
N GLU A 64 1.92 11.14 -11.92
CA GLU A 64 2.16 12.50 -11.40
C GLU A 64 0.93 13.41 -11.48
N GLU A 65 0.09 13.21 -12.51
CA GLU A 65 -1.14 13.97 -12.73
C GLU A 65 -2.28 13.56 -11.79
N HIS A 66 -2.14 12.47 -11.04
CA HIS A 66 -3.16 12.06 -10.08
C HIS A 66 -3.35 13.16 -9.02
N PRO A 67 -4.59 13.58 -8.69
CA PRO A 67 -4.84 14.72 -7.81
C PRO A 67 -4.13 14.63 -6.45
N PHE A 68 -4.06 13.43 -5.86
CA PHE A 68 -3.35 13.25 -4.59
C PHE A 68 -1.82 13.36 -4.72
N VAL A 69 -1.23 12.87 -5.82
CA VAL A 69 0.22 12.92 -6.07
C VAL A 69 0.64 14.36 -6.37
N SER A 70 -0.16 15.06 -7.18
CA SER A 70 0.03 16.48 -7.47
C SER A 70 -0.07 17.34 -6.20
N ALA A 71 -1.09 17.11 -5.36
CA ALA A 71 -1.23 17.82 -4.08
C ALA A 71 -0.06 17.58 -3.12
N TYR A 72 0.39 16.32 -2.99
CA TYR A 72 1.58 15.98 -2.20
C TYR A 72 2.83 16.69 -2.74
N THR A 73 3.03 16.67 -4.06
CA THR A 73 4.19 17.29 -4.72
C THR A 73 4.20 18.81 -4.56
N ALA A 74 3.03 19.44 -4.57
CA ALA A 74 2.91 20.86 -4.25
C ALA A 74 3.25 21.13 -2.78
N TRP A 75 2.72 20.32 -1.86
CA TRP A 75 2.94 20.46 -0.42
C TRP A 75 4.42 20.42 -0.04
N ILE A 76 5.16 19.39 -0.49
CA ILE A 76 6.58 19.22 -0.12
C ILE A 76 7.54 20.27 -0.69
N LYS A 77 7.05 21.17 -1.56
CA LYS A 77 7.84 22.30 -2.06
C LYS A 77 7.81 23.51 -1.12
N HIS A 78 6.93 23.49 -0.12
CA HIS A 78 6.78 24.55 0.86
C HIS A 78 7.49 24.14 2.16
N GLU A 79 8.71 24.63 2.35
CA GLU A 79 9.53 24.38 3.57
C GLU A 79 8.82 24.83 4.86
N GLU A 80 7.85 25.74 4.77
CA GLU A 80 7.01 26.20 5.88
C GLU A 80 6.13 25.09 6.51
N PHE A 81 6.02 23.92 5.86
CA PHE A 81 5.22 22.79 6.33
C PHE A 81 6.06 21.60 6.81
N ASP A 82 7.37 21.76 6.92
CA ASP A 82 8.29 20.67 7.27
C ASP A 82 8.06 20.12 8.69
N ASP A 83 7.37 20.86 9.57
CA ASP A 83 7.01 20.44 10.93
C ASP A 83 5.67 19.71 11.03
N GLN A 84 4.91 19.58 9.93
CA GLN A 84 3.58 18.95 9.91
C GLN A 84 3.65 17.50 9.42
N GLU A 85 4.35 16.66 10.19
CA GLU A 85 4.59 15.26 9.82
C GLU A 85 3.30 14.43 9.74
N ASP A 86 2.30 14.70 10.57
CA ASP A 86 1.01 14.01 10.57
C ASP A 86 0.22 14.28 9.28
N ILE A 87 0.24 15.52 8.79
CA ILE A 87 -0.36 15.91 7.52
C ILE A 87 0.40 15.27 6.36
N LEU A 88 1.74 15.28 6.39
CA LEU A 88 2.57 14.63 5.38
C LEU A 88 2.27 13.12 5.33
N ALA A 89 2.17 12.47 6.48
CA ALA A 89 1.81 11.06 6.60
C ALA A 89 0.41 10.78 6.03
N TYR A 90 -0.58 11.61 6.35
CA TYR A 90 -1.93 11.49 5.79
C TYR A 90 -1.93 11.63 4.26
N MET A 91 -1.18 12.57 3.69
CA MET A 91 -1.05 12.71 2.24
C MET A 91 -0.43 11.46 1.59
N LYS A 92 0.63 10.92 2.19
CA LYS A 92 1.25 9.66 1.72
C LYS A 92 0.28 8.49 1.78
N LEU A 93 -0.44 8.32 2.89
CA LEU A 93 -1.40 7.23 3.06
C LEU A 93 -2.57 7.30 2.08
N ARG A 94 -3.07 8.49 1.74
CA ARG A 94 -4.10 8.67 0.70
C ARG A 94 -3.64 8.16 -0.67
N ILE A 95 -2.40 8.47 -1.05
CA ILE A 95 -1.79 8.00 -2.30
C ILE A 95 -1.66 6.47 -2.27
N ILE A 96 -1.13 5.91 -1.17
CA ILE A 96 -0.98 4.46 -1.00
C ILE A 96 -2.33 3.76 -1.10
N CYS A 97 -3.35 4.21 -0.36
CA CYS A 97 -4.67 3.58 -0.40
C CYS A 97 -5.33 3.69 -1.78
N ALA A 98 -5.22 4.84 -2.46
CA ALA A 98 -5.73 5.00 -3.81
C ALA A 98 -5.05 4.04 -4.80
N ALA A 99 -3.71 3.90 -4.74
CA ALA A 99 -2.96 2.95 -5.56
C ALA A 99 -3.39 1.51 -5.29
N LEU A 100 -3.45 1.11 -4.02
CA LEU A 100 -3.85 -0.24 -3.61
C LEU A 100 -5.30 -0.59 -3.99
N ASN A 101 -6.19 0.40 -4.09
CA ASN A 101 -7.58 0.19 -4.47
C ASN A 101 -7.80 0.02 -5.97
N GLU A 102 -6.84 0.40 -6.81
CA GLU A 102 -6.95 0.30 -8.28
C GLU A 102 -8.24 0.94 -8.81
N GLY A 103 -8.52 2.17 -8.36
CA GLY A 103 -9.71 2.94 -8.77
C GLY A 103 -11.02 2.57 -8.06
N TRP A 104 -11.01 1.59 -7.15
CA TRP A 104 -12.15 1.37 -6.27
C TRP A 104 -12.29 2.53 -5.26
N GLU A 105 -13.52 3.03 -5.11
CA GLU A 105 -13.88 4.05 -4.14
C GLU A 105 -15.11 3.60 -3.33
N PRO A 106 -15.15 3.87 -2.01
CA PRO A 106 -16.27 3.48 -1.18
C PRO A 106 -17.56 4.20 -1.61
N GLN A 107 -18.63 3.45 -1.80
CA GLN A 107 -19.96 3.97 -2.19
C GLN A 107 -20.89 4.20 -0.99
N PHE A 108 -20.50 3.76 0.20
CA PHE A 108 -21.23 3.90 1.46
C PHE A 108 -22.63 3.26 1.43
N THR A 109 -22.78 2.11 0.76
CA THR A 109 -24.02 1.33 0.74
C THR A 109 -24.08 0.30 1.87
N GLU A 110 -25.27 -0.26 2.15
CA GLU A 110 -25.47 -1.22 3.25
C GLU A 110 -24.71 -2.54 3.02
N ASP A 111 -24.63 -3.00 1.77
CA ASP A 111 -23.96 -4.26 1.40
C ASP A 111 -22.46 -4.10 1.11
N GLU A 112 -21.88 -2.92 1.39
CA GLU A 112 -20.48 -2.63 1.13
C GLU A 112 -19.62 -2.77 2.39
N TRP A 113 -18.77 -3.79 2.36
CA TRP A 113 -17.69 -3.95 3.33
C TRP A 113 -16.54 -3.01 3.01
N ARG A 114 -16.11 -2.26 4.01
CA ARG A 114 -14.98 -1.32 3.93
C ARG A 114 -13.97 -1.71 4.99
N TYR A 115 -12.74 -1.95 4.55
CA TYR A 115 -11.67 -2.41 5.42
C TYR A 115 -10.65 -1.29 5.62
N TYR A 116 -10.00 -1.24 6.77
CA TYR A 116 -8.95 -0.27 7.06
C TYR A 116 -7.96 -0.87 8.06
N PRO A 117 -6.69 -0.44 8.04
CA PRO A 117 -5.73 -0.84 9.06
C PRO A 117 -6.16 -0.41 10.46
N TRP A 118 -5.94 -1.27 11.44
CA TRP A 118 -6.15 -0.94 12.85
C TRP A 118 -4.88 -1.23 13.64
N TYR A 119 -4.64 -0.43 14.67
CA TYR A 119 -3.40 -0.47 15.42
C TYR A 119 -3.65 -0.61 16.91
N TRP A 120 -2.71 -1.29 17.57
CA TRP A 120 -2.70 -1.48 19.02
C TRP A 120 -1.40 -0.96 19.63
N LEU A 121 -1.53 -0.25 20.76
CA LEU A 121 -0.41 0.19 21.56
C LEU A 121 -0.16 -0.80 22.69
N TYR A 122 1.09 -1.24 22.83
CA TYR A 122 1.49 -2.24 23.81
C TYR A 122 2.35 -1.63 24.92
N THR A 123 2.05 -2.02 26.15
CA THR A 123 2.89 -1.72 27.32
C THR A 123 4.15 -2.59 27.31
N GLN A 124 5.18 -2.18 28.04
CA GLN A 124 6.42 -2.95 28.14
C GLN A 124 6.20 -4.35 28.72
N LYS A 125 5.20 -4.52 29.61
CA LYS A 125 4.84 -5.82 30.18
C LYS A 125 4.24 -6.72 29.10
N GLU A 126 3.25 -6.23 28.37
CA GLU A 126 2.62 -6.99 27.28
C GLU A 126 3.64 -7.41 26.22
N ILE A 127 4.60 -6.54 25.87
CA ILE A 127 5.67 -6.87 24.91
C ILE A 127 6.59 -7.98 25.45
N LYS A 128 6.88 -7.99 26.75
CA LYS A 128 7.73 -9.03 27.38
C LYS A 128 7.03 -10.39 27.42
N ASP A 129 5.71 -10.38 27.57
CA ASP A 129 4.88 -11.58 27.65
C ASP A 129 4.53 -12.14 26.26
N MET A 130 4.83 -11.40 25.18
CA MET A 130 4.58 -11.77 23.78
C MET A 130 5.74 -12.61 23.22
N ASP A 131 5.42 -13.66 22.44
CA ASP A 131 6.43 -14.44 21.72
C ASP A 131 6.92 -13.73 20.44
N GLU A 132 8.05 -14.21 19.88
CA GLU A 132 8.67 -13.57 18.71
C GLU A 132 7.88 -13.74 17.41
N ASP A 133 7.10 -14.81 17.28
CA ASP A 133 6.26 -15.05 16.10
C ASP A 133 5.08 -14.07 16.11
N GLU A 134 4.46 -13.84 17.28
CA GLU A 134 3.40 -12.86 17.47
C GLU A 134 3.90 -11.43 17.23
N LYS A 135 5.08 -11.07 17.76
CA LYS A 135 5.71 -9.76 17.48
C LYS A 135 5.94 -9.55 15.99
N THR A 136 6.40 -10.60 15.30
CA THR A 136 6.67 -10.56 13.86
C THR A 136 5.38 -10.44 13.05
N ASP A 137 4.38 -11.27 13.34
CA ASP A 137 3.10 -11.26 12.62
C ASP A 137 2.41 -9.90 12.76
N ARG A 138 2.37 -9.33 13.97
CA ARG A 138 1.74 -8.04 14.22
C ARG A 138 2.55 -6.84 13.71
N ARG A 139 3.77 -7.05 13.23
CA ARG A 139 4.74 -5.99 12.90
C ARG A 139 4.95 -5.04 14.09
N LEU A 140 5.28 -5.58 15.26
CA LEU A 140 5.54 -4.76 16.44
C LEU A 140 6.73 -3.82 16.18
N MET A 141 6.51 -2.52 16.36
CA MET A 141 7.54 -1.48 16.33
C MET A 141 7.63 -0.76 17.67
N SER A 142 8.83 -0.28 18.02
CA SER A 142 9.03 0.58 19.19
C SER A 142 8.40 1.95 18.98
N THR A 143 7.82 2.51 20.03
CA THR A 143 7.26 3.87 20.03
C THR A 143 8.29 4.97 20.24
N GLY A 144 9.54 4.65 20.63
CA GLY A 144 10.70 5.56 20.68
C GLY A 144 10.39 7.06 20.88
N ASP A 145 10.44 7.80 19.78
CA ASP A 145 10.32 9.27 19.73
C ASP A 145 8.87 9.80 19.67
N TYR A 146 7.86 8.92 19.76
CA TYR A 146 6.46 9.35 19.81
C TYR A 146 6.03 9.73 21.24
N GLN A 147 5.15 10.72 21.34
CA GLN A 147 4.55 11.22 22.58
C GLN A 147 3.51 10.23 23.13
N THR A 148 3.97 9.10 23.68
CA THR A 148 3.12 8.07 24.25
C THR A 148 3.78 7.38 25.46
N GLY A 149 2.96 6.93 26.42
CA GLY A 149 3.41 6.13 27.56
C GLY A 149 3.54 4.63 27.26
N TYR A 150 3.16 4.21 26.06
CA TYR A 150 3.27 2.84 25.60
C TYR A 150 4.65 2.58 24.99
N ALA A 151 5.06 1.31 24.99
CA ALA A 151 6.40 0.88 24.57
C ALA A 151 6.44 0.39 23.11
N GLY A 152 5.29 0.08 22.51
CA GLY A 152 5.22 -0.38 21.12
C GLY A 152 3.89 -0.11 20.45
N LEU A 153 3.90 -0.11 19.12
CA LEU A 153 2.75 -0.03 18.23
C LEU A 153 2.79 -1.25 17.31
N ALA A 154 1.66 -1.91 17.08
CA ALA A 154 1.58 -3.00 16.11
C ALA A 154 0.24 -3.00 15.38
N PHE A 155 0.19 -3.64 14.22
CA PHE A 155 -1.07 -3.91 13.52
C PHE A 155 -1.95 -4.86 14.35
N ALA A 156 -3.25 -4.59 14.35
CA ALA A 156 -4.27 -5.42 14.96
C ALA A 156 -5.41 -5.66 13.97
N ASN A 157 -5.91 -6.90 13.89
CA ASN A 157 -7.22 -7.14 13.28
C ASN A 157 -8.28 -6.45 14.14
N SER A 158 -9.32 -5.90 13.51
CA SER A 158 -10.44 -5.24 14.19
C SER A 158 -11.07 -6.11 15.29
N TYR A 159 -11.16 -7.43 15.10
CA TYR A 159 -11.69 -8.34 16.14
C TYR A 159 -10.81 -8.46 17.38
N ASN A 160 -9.51 -8.16 17.26
CA ASN A 160 -8.51 -8.33 18.31
C ASN A 160 -8.11 -7.00 18.95
N ALA A 161 -8.70 -5.89 18.52
CA ALA A 161 -8.44 -4.59 19.09
C ALA A 161 -9.45 -4.32 20.22
N PRO A 162 -9.00 -4.04 21.45
CA PRO A 162 -9.89 -3.71 22.56
C PRO A 162 -10.33 -2.23 22.49
N SER A 163 -10.88 -1.85 21.33
CA SER A 163 -11.64 -0.63 21.16
C SER A 163 -12.93 -0.95 20.40
N SER A 164 -14.06 -0.79 21.07
CA SER A 164 -15.37 -0.84 20.42
C SER A 164 -15.57 0.46 19.64
N THR A 165 -15.43 0.43 18.32
CA THR A 165 -15.74 1.61 17.51
C THR A 165 -17.26 1.74 17.33
N THR A 166 -17.89 2.68 18.03
CA THR A 166 -19.29 3.05 17.81
C THR A 166 -19.43 4.07 16.67
N ALA A 167 -18.69 3.89 15.59
CA ALA A 167 -18.74 4.76 14.41
C ALA A 167 -19.43 4.01 13.26
N ARG A 168 -20.75 4.18 13.13
CA ARG A 168 -21.53 3.58 12.03
C ARG A 168 -21.13 4.13 10.66
N ILE A 169 -20.59 5.35 10.63
CA ILE A 169 -20.08 6.03 9.43
C ILE A 169 -18.82 6.80 9.88
N GLY A 170 -17.71 6.65 9.17
CA GLY A 170 -16.46 7.36 9.46
C GLY A 170 -15.64 7.59 8.21
N SER A 171 -14.92 8.72 8.16
CA SER A 171 -13.98 9.07 7.09
C SER A 171 -12.64 8.37 7.32
N ARG A 172 -12.57 7.08 6.97
CA ARG A 172 -11.33 6.29 7.03
C ARG A 172 -10.76 6.10 5.63
N LEU A 173 -9.45 5.88 5.56
CA LEU A 173 -8.80 5.43 4.33
C LEU A 173 -9.18 3.97 4.09
N CYS A 174 -10.32 3.78 3.41
CA CYS A 174 -10.91 2.47 3.17
C CYS A 174 -10.18 1.73 2.03
N LEU A 175 -10.10 0.41 2.18
CA LEU A 175 -9.57 -0.53 1.21
C LEU A 175 -10.65 -1.53 0.82
N LYS A 176 -10.63 -1.96 -0.45
CA LYS A 176 -11.62 -2.87 -1.06
C LYS A 176 -11.63 -4.29 -0.51
N SER A 177 -10.61 -4.69 0.25
CA SER A 177 -10.55 -6.00 0.89
C SER A 177 -9.80 -5.98 2.23
N ASP A 178 -10.09 -6.96 3.07
CA ASP A 178 -9.39 -7.23 4.33
C ASP A 178 -7.90 -7.53 4.10
N THR A 179 -7.58 -8.30 3.06
CA THR A 179 -6.22 -8.66 2.69
C THR A 179 -5.40 -7.41 2.35
N LEU A 180 -5.99 -6.46 1.62
CA LEU A 180 -5.32 -5.18 1.33
C LEU A 180 -5.20 -4.31 2.58
N ALA A 181 -6.17 -4.32 3.49
CA ALA A 181 -6.05 -3.61 4.77
C ALA A 181 -4.94 -4.19 5.64
N VAL A 182 -4.80 -5.51 5.72
CA VAL A 182 -3.69 -6.17 6.42
C VAL A 182 -2.35 -5.82 5.76
N TYR A 183 -2.25 -5.92 4.43
CA TYR A 183 -1.04 -5.58 3.69
C TYR A 183 -0.65 -4.12 3.90
N CYS A 184 -1.56 -3.18 3.62
CA CYS A 184 -1.35 -1.74 3.77
C CYS A 184 -0.91 -1.40 5.21
N GLY A 185 -1.57 -2.01 6.20
CA GLY A 185 -1.30 -1.74 7.59
C GLY A 185 0.06 -2.22 8.07
N LYS A 186 0.49 -3.38 7.59
CA LYS A 186 1.78 -4.01 7.93
C LYS A 186 2.94 -3.42 7.12
N GLN A 187 2.76 -3.21 5.82
CA GLN A 187 3.81 -2.77 4.89
C GLN A 187 4.23 -1.32 5.15
N PHE A 188 3.26 -0.44 5.47
CA PHE A 188 3.49 1.00 5.63
C PHE A 188 3.39 1.44 7.08
N ILE A 189 3.70 0.55 8.03
CA ILE A 189 3.46 0.78 9.46
C ILE A 189 4.11 2.06 10.00
N ASN A 190 5.29 2.44 9.52
CA ASN A 190 5.96 3.66 9.94
C ASN A 190 5.17 4.92 9.54
N ILE A 191 4.61 4.96 8.33
CA ILE A 191 3.78 6.09 7.87
C ILE A 191 2.48 6.12 8.67
N TRP A 192 1.91 4.96 8.98
CA TRP A 192 0.76 4.88 9.87
C TRP A 192 1.07 5.33 11.30
N ALA A 193 2.27 5.06 11.82
CA ALA A 193 2.71 5.56 13.11
C ALA A 193 2.80 7.09 13.11
N ASP A 194 3.39 7.70 12.08
CA ASP A 194 3.44 9.16 11.90
C ASP A 194 2.03 9.80 11.81
N PHE A 195 1.06 9.08 11.23
CA PHE A 195 -0.33 9.54 11.16
C PHE A 195 -1.12 9.35 12.47
N CYS A 196 -0.86 8.25 13.19
CA CYS A 196 -1.63 7.89 14.38
C CYS A 196 -1.06 8.45 15.69
N LEU A 197 0.23 8.81 15.71
CA LEU A 197 0.96 9.25 16.89
C LEU A 197 1.66 10.58 16.62
N ILE A 198 1.83 11.39 17.68
CA ILE A 198 2.51 12.68 17.61
C ILE A 198 3.99 12.49 17.95
N ARG A 199 4.91 13.12 17.21
CA ARG A 199 6.35 13.10 17.54
C ARG A 199 6.70 14.03 18.72
N LYS A 200 7.75 13.67 19.48
CA LYS A 200 8.28 14.44 20.61
C LYS A 200 8.99 15.71 20.19
#